data_AF-A0A269Y325-F1
#
_entry.id   AF-A0A269Y325-F1
#
_cell.length_a   1.000
_cell.length_b   1.000
_cell.length_c   1.000
_cell.angle_alpha   90.00
_cell.angle_beta   90.00
_cell.angle_gamma   90.00
#
_symmetry.space_group_name_H-M   'P 1'
#
loop_
_entity.id
_entity.type
_entity.pdbx_description
1 polymer ?
#
loop_
_entity_poly.entity_id
_entity_poly.type
_entity_poly.pdbx_seq_one_letter_code
_entity_poly.pdbx_strand_id
1 'polypeptide(L)'
;MKGHFKLALAAAFVFASAGIFGMAAPTASADVIANPGSAGIIPQVNSGNVLKDYDENSLNVVNNSTPQGNVSKKYTKYSLDPTGYNYGNSYNTIAGSSQTNTFKTKFFLPDGFNVSNFQHGNFQSVTLDGDGNIYFIESNGTNTNQGAIVKFNMAKLQQLGVGSDVLLLWRAFDYFNPYTTDGQAHNDEYNQVNAQLQGAFDKVQTLTTTLNQNKSWQNNQNNYMKNAQKWYYSWKNKKAKYQKIAKSYRYSYNTRAKAKQTVKTATTKMARWMKSYKMHKAKIAKYNTKISGIQSQIDTYQGQIDDAKAQNPDMFKYVDIAQTAQLSPEVDIGHGQTLSYNPQNKHIYLAEDNTLTDLASRDDNNTVLEMDPNTLKPIREYNFKMFHGDSANLQLHTLAFDKNGNAYWGRKLNGGYMFFYGRLDENGVSFQASSSMVGKRGGTTNQDVAVNPANNRLYFVSDDILTSVPTSGVQNGNFSADDIHYQAFNSGREFESLAFDQDGYGYLLALWPPELMQSTDPLN
;
A
#
# COMPACT_ATOMS: atom_id res chain seq x y z
N MET A 1 -34.60 -20.51 16.48
CA MET A 1 -34.94 -19.74 15.27
C MET A 1 -34.44 -18.32 15.42
N LYS A 2 -33.78 -17.84 14.37
CA LYS A 2 -32.99 -16.61 14.27
C LYS A 2 -33.84 -15.37 14.52
N GLY A 3 -33.28 -14.41 15.26
CA GLY A 3 -33.89 -13.11 15.53
C GLY A 3 -32.79 -12.09 15.79
N HIS A 4 -32.15 -11.68 14.69
CA HIS A 4 -31.09 -10.68 14.63
C HIS A 4 -31.52 -9.36 15.28
N PHE A 5 -30.85 -8.96 16.35
CA PHE A 5 -30.86 -7.56 16.78
C PHE A 5 -29.55 -6.93 16.32
N LYS A 6 -29.68 -6.18 15.21
CA LYS A 6 -28.68 -5.29 14.66
C LYS A 6 -28.24 -4.30 15.77
N LEU A 7 -27.04 -4.50 16.29
CA LEU A 7 -26.35 -3.47 17.06
C LEU A 7 -25.78 -2.51 16.00
N ALA A 8 -26.42 -1.35 15.84
CA ALA A 8 -25.87 -0.27 15.06
C ALA A 8 -24.59 0.20 15.76
N LEU A 9 -23.44 -0.28 15.25
CA LEU A 9 -22.12 0.24 15.57
C LEU A 9 -21.96 1.58 14.86
N ALA A 10 -22.53 2.64 15.44
CA ALA A 10 -22.19 4.01 15.10
C ALA A 10 -21.13 4.50 16.10
N ALA A 11 -19.90 4.05 15.86
CA ALA A 11 -18.70 4.54 16.55
C ALA A 11 -17.50 4.37 15.61
N ALA A 12 -17.57 5.01 14.45
CA ALA A 12 -16.45 5.29 13.58
C ALA A 12 -16.63 6.74 13.14
N PHE A 13 -15.51 7.46 13.00
CA PHE A 13 -15.40 8.92 12.78
C PHE A 13 -15.48 9.77 14.04
N VAL A 14 -14.32 9.93 14.71
CA VAL A 14 -13.55 11.19 14.73
C VAL A 14 -12.12 10.82 15.11
N PHE A 15 -11.22 10.82 14.12
CA PHE A 15 -9.82 11.26 14.14
C PHE A 15 -9.23 10.90 12.77
N ALA A 16 -9.68 11.64 11.75
CA ALA A 16 -9.01 11.71 10.46
C ALA A 16 -7.87 12.76 10.46
N SER A 17 -7.46 13.25 11.64
CA SER A 17 -6.39 14.24 11.82
C SER A 17 -5.34 13.84 12.87
N ALA A 18 -5.47 12.67 13.50
CA ALA A 18 -4.35 12.02 14.17
C ALA A 18 -3.57 11.24 13.11
N GLY A 19 -2.70 11.94 12.37
CA GLY A 19 -1.59 11.28 11.69
C GLY A 19 -0.90 10.38 12.69
N ILE A 20 -1.01 9.07 12.46
CA ILE A 20 -0.07 8.01 12.80
C ILE A 20 0.95 8.39 13.89
N PHE A 21 0.54 8.52 15.16
CA PHE A 21 1.47 8.38 16.28
C PHE A 21 1.67 6.89 16.54
N GLY A 22 2.34 6.24 15.59
CA GLY A 22 2.80 4.87 15.65
C GLY A 22 4.31 4.84 15.85
N MET A 23 4.72 4.90 17.12
CA MET A 23 5.97 4.38 17.69
C MET A 23 7.28 4.47 16.87
N ALA A 24 8.15 5.42 17.26
CA ALA A 24 9.55 5.12 17.61
C ALA A 24 10.01 6.17 18.65
N ALA A 25 10.61 5.70 19.75
CA ALA A 25 11.26 6.59 20.72
C ALA A 25 12.50 7.25 20.07
N PRO A 26 12.75 8.56 20.25
CA PRO A 26 13.86 9.20 19.57
C PRO A 26 15.19 8.86 20.26
N THR A 27 16.04 8.12 19.56
CA THR A 27 17.49 8.21 19.72
C THR A 27 17.96 9.49 19.02
N ALA A 28 18.09 10.59 19.78
CA ALA A 28 18.89 11.82 19.58
C ALA A 28 19.04 12.51 18.19
N SER A 29 18.51 12.00 17.09
CA SER A 29 18.28 12.67 15.81
C SER A 29 17.05 12.01 15.20
N ALA A 30 15.90 12.68 15.22
CA ALA A 30 14.70 12.18 14.55
C ALA A 30 14.63 12.85 13.18
N ASP A 31 15.23 12.25 12.17
CA ASP A 31 14.90 12.63 10.80
C ASP A 31 13.40 12.35 10.59
N VAL A 32 12.71 13.19 9.82
CA VAL A 32 11.27 13.02 9.52
C VAL A 32 10.96 11.62 8.98
N ILE A 33 11.97 10.97 8.40
CA ILE A 33 11.91 9.62 7.87
C ILE A 33 12.93 8.77 8.62
N ALA A 34 12.48 7.66 9.18
CA ALA A 34 13.36 6.74 9.88
C ALA A 34 14.35 6.09 8.89
N ASN A 35 15.60 5.93 9.30
CA ASN A 35 16.59 5.19 8.52
C ASN A 35 16.08 3.75 8.24
N PRO A 36 16.16 3.23 7.00
CA PRO A 36 15.69 1.90 6.62
C PRO A 36 16.24 0.75 7.49
N GLY A 37 17.42 0.90 8.10
CA GLY A 37 18.05 -0.17 8.88
C GLY A 37 18.52 -1.34 8.01
N SER A 38 19.01 -2.41 8.63
CA SER A 38 19.60 -3.55 7.92
C SER A 38 18.65 -4.75 7.82
N ALA A 39 18.64 -5.42 6.66
CA ALA A 39 17.87 -6.64 6.42
C ALA A 39 18.28 -7.84 7.30
N GLY A 40 19.51 -7.85 7.82
CA GLY A 40 20.05 -9.00 8.54
C GLY A 40 20.28 -10.22 7.64
N ILE A 41 20.17 -11.43 8.20
CA ILE A 41 20.35 -12.67 7.44
C ILE A 41 19.05 -13.03 6.71
N ILE A 42 19.13 -13.13 5.39
CA ILE A 42 18.01 -13.52 4.53
C ILE A 42 18.13 -15.03 4.21
N PRO A 43 17.07 -15.84 4.45
CA PRO A 43 17.06 -17.25 4.08
C PRO A 43 17.27 -17.46 2.58
N GLN A 44 18.11 -18.43 2.22
CA GLN A 44 18.51 -18.67 0.82
C GLN A 44 17.86 -19.96 0.27
N VAL A 45 17.25 -19.86 -0.91
CA VAL A 45 16.65 -20.98 -1.66
C VAL A 45 17.46 -21.18 -2.94
N ASN A 46 18.28 -22.23 -2.98
CA ASN A 46 19.15 -22.51 -4.11
C ASN A 46 18.51 -23.53 -5.07
N SER A 47 18.57 -23.25 -6.36
CA SER A 47 18.18 -24.14 -7.44
C SER A 47 19.27 -24.19 -8.51
N GLY A 48 19.34 -25.29 -9.26
CA GLY A 48 20.27 -25.43 -10.38
C GLY A 48 19.77 -24.68 -11.62
N ASN A 49 19.87 -25.32 -12.79
CA ASN A 49 19.23 -24.80 -13.99
C ASN A 49 17.70 -24.89 -13.89
N VAL A 50 17.03 -23.76 -13.98
CA VAL A 50 15.56 -23.65 -13.92
C VAL A 50 14.94 -23.36 -15.28
N LEU A 51 15.75 -23.05 -16.29
CA LEU A 51 15.29 -22.79 -17.65
C LEU A 51 15.31 -24.07 -18.47
N LYS A 52 14.14 -24.44 -19.01
CA LYS A 52 14.04 -25.47 -20.03
C LYS A 52 14.69 -24.98 -21.32
N ASP A 53 15.60 -25.79 -21.85
CA ASP A 53 16.33 -25.47 -23.08
C ASP A 53 15.39 -25.30 -24.28
N TYR A 54 15.78 -24.45 -25.22
CA TYR A 54 15.00 -24.07 -26.40
C TYR A 54 15.93 -23.63 -27.54
N ASP A 55 15.46 -23.72 -28.78
CA ASP A 55 16.14 -23.16 -29.96
C ASP A 55 15.42 -21.90 -30.42
N GLU A 56 16.09 -20.76 -30.35
CA GLU A 56 15.55 -19.46 -30.76
C GLU A 56 15.18 -19.41 -32.25
N ASN A 57 15.81 -20.23 -33.10
CA ASN A 57 15.49 -20.32 -34.53
C ASN A 57 14.17 -21.07 -34.78
N SER A 58 13.68 -21.81 -33.79
CA SER A 58 12.41 -22.55 -33.88
C SER A 58 11.19 -21.72 -33.45
N LEU A 59 11.40 -20.49 -32.95
CA LEU A 59 10.32 -19.62 -32.49
C LEU A 59 9.47 -19.13 -33.66
N ASN A 60 8.15 -19.21 -33.49
CA ASN A 60 7.22 -18.60 -34.42
C ASN A 60 7.26 -17.06 -34.26
N VAL A 61 7.78 -16.38 -35.28
CA VAL A 61 7.89 -14.92 -35.29
C VAL A 61 6.59 -14.29 -35.77
N VAL A 62 5.84 -13.70 -34.86
CA VAL A 62 4.57 -13.04 -35.18
C VAL A 62 4.84 -11.58 -35.56
N ASN A 63 4.75 -11.29 -36.85
CA ASN A 63 4.80 -9.93 -37.37
C ASN A 63 3.39 -9.32 -37.43
N ASN A 64 3.29 -8.01 -37.23
CA ASN A 64 2.07 -7.22 -37.40
C ASN A 64 2.44 -5.99 -38.30
N SER A 65 1.49 -5.10 -38.63
CA SER A 65 1.62 -3.92 -39.48
C SER A 65 1.77 -2.56 -38.76
N THR A 66 1.63 -2.46 -37.43
CA THR A 66 1.83 -1.19 -36.69
C THR A 66 3.23 -0.57 -36.89
N PRO A 67 3.39 0.76 -36.85
CA PRO A 67 4.68 1.44 -37.07
C PRO A 67 5.75 1.08 -36.03
N GLN A 68 7.02 1.35 -36.37
CA GLN A 68 8.09 1.40 -35.37
C GLN A 68 8.03 2.72 -34.60
N GLY A 69 8.15 2.65 -33.28
CA GLY A 69 8.13 3.83 -32.42
C GLY A 69 9.50 4.51 -32.35
N ASN A 70 9.60 5.57 -31.54
CA ASN A 70 10.80 6.38 -31.47
C ASN A 70 11.90 5.67 -30.67
N VAL A 71 13.04 5.41 -31.31
CA VAL A 71 14.21 4.74 -30.70
C VAL A 71 15.39 5.67 -30.47
N SER A 72 15.19 6.99 -30.58
CA SER A 72 16.29 7.96 -30.58
C SER A 72 17.01 8.08 -29.24
N LYS A 73 16.40 7.63 -28.13
CA LYS A 73 16.89 7.80 -26.75
C LYS A 73 17.25 9.23 -26.38
N LYS A 74 16.66 10.21 -27.07
CA LYS A 74 16.85 11.65 -26.79
C LYS A 74 15.74 12.11 -25.87
N TYR A 75 16.02 12.09 -24.56
CA TYR A 75 15.05 12.48 -23.55
C TYR A 75 15.10 13.96 -23.22
N THR A 76 13.92 14.53 -23.02
CA THR A 76 13.70 15.91 -22.59
C THR A 76 13.97 15.97 -21.10
N LYS A 77 15.08 16.61 -20.74
CA LYS A 77 15.47 16.87 -19.36
C LYS A 77 15.09 18.30 -18.98
N TYR A 78 14.41 18.47 -17.85
CA TYR A 78 14.07 19.79 -17.32
C TYR A 78 14.00 19.77 -15.79
N SER A 79 14.14 20.94 -15.18
CA SER A 79 14.04 21.11 -13.72
C SER A 79 12.60 21.48 -13.33
N LEU A 80 12.17 21.00 -12.17
CA LEU A 80 10.92 21.43 -11.54
C LEU A 80 11.14 22.78 -10.85
N ASP A 81 10.19 23.70 -11.00
CA ASP A 81 10.22 24.98 -10.27
C ASP A 81 9.62 24.80 -8.85
N PRO A 82 10.40 24.89 -7.77
CA PRO A 82 9.89 24.76 -6.40
C PRO A 82 8.90 25.86 -6.00
N THR A 83 9.03 27.04 -6.60
CA THR A 83 8.30 28.26 -6.23
C THR A 83 7.17 28.61 -7.18
N GLY A 84 7.14 27.99 -8.36
CA GLY A 84 6.18 28.24 -9.41
C GLY A 84 5.13 27.14 -9.60
N TYR A 85 4.26 27.34 -10.58
CA TYR A 85 3.22 26.38 -10.95
C TYR A 85 3.77 25.44 -12.04
N ASN A 86 4.00 24.17 -11.70
CA ASN A 86 4.30 23.14 -12.70
C ASN A 86 2.99 22.44 -13.08
N TYR A 87 2.66 22.46 -14.36
CA TYR A 87 1.51 21.73 -14.89
C TYR A 87 1.85 20.24 -14.98
N GLY A 88 0.88 19.38 -14.71
CA GLY A 88 0.98 17.98 -15.10
C GLY A 88 1.11 17.87 -16.61
N ASN A 89 1.99 16.98 -17.07
CA ASN A 89 2.11 16.55 -18.44
C ASN A 89 0.93 15.66 -18.85
N SER A 90 0.72 15.61 -20.17
CA SER A 90 -0.26 14.73 -20.80
C SER A 90 0.32 14.22 -22.12
N TYR A 91 0.45 12.90 -22.26
CA TYR A 91 1.01 12.26 -23.45
C TYR A 91 -0.02 11.33 -24.07
N ASN A 92 -0.45 11.67 -25.29
CA ASN A 92 -1.37 10.86 -26.07
C ASN A 92 -0.59 9.84 -26.90
N THR A 93 -1.18 8.68 -27.14
CA THR A 93 -0.69 7.75 -28.16
C THR A 93 -0.67 8.41 -29.54
N ILE A 94 0.35 8.10 -30.36
CA ILE A 94 0.49 8.63 -31.72
C ILE A 94 -0.33 7.85 -32.74
N ALA A 95 -0.57 8.47 -33.91
CA ALA A 95 -1.20 7.82 -35.05
C ALA A 95 -0.45 6.53 -35.47
N GLY A 96 -1.21 5.47 -35.76
CA GLY A 96 -0.67 4.15 -36.08
C GLY A 96 -0.51 3.22 -34.87
N SER A 97 -0.73 3.73 -33.65
CA SER A 97 -1.00 2.86 -32.49
C SER A 97 -2.27 2.04 -32.73
N SER A 98 -2.23 0.75 -32.39
CA SER A 98 -3.43 -0.12 -32.48
C SER A 98 -4.42 0.11 -31.35
N GLN A 99 -3.96 0.69 -30.24
CA GLN A 99 -4.77 1.09 -29.10
C GLN A 99 -4.51 2.57 -28.82
N THR A 100 -5.51 3.28 -28.32
CA THR A 100 -5.42 4.70 -27.99
C THR A 100 -5.59 4.92 -26.50
N ASN A 101 -4.69 5.71 -25.91
CA ASN A 101 -4.80 6.13 -24.51
C ASN A 101 -4.03 7.44 -24.29
N THR A 102 -4.19 8.01 -23.10
CA THR A 102 -3.45 9.19 -22.64
C THR A 102 -2.85 8.90 -21.28
N PHE A 103 -1.56 9.15 -21.10
CA PHE A 103 -0.96 9.20 -19.77
C PHE A 103 -0.92 10.64 -19.26
N LYS A 104 -1.40 10.86 -18.03
CA LYS A 104 -1.35 12.16 -17.36
C LYS A 104 -0.53 12.07 -16.09
N THR A 105 0.23 13.11 -15.77
CA THR A 105 0.94 13.20 -14.49
C THR A 105 -0.02 12.99 -13.33
N LYS A 106 0.31 12.03 -12.48
CA LYS A 106 -0.35 11.84 -11.19
C LYS A 106 0.37 12.66 -10.13
N PHE A 107 1.69 12.57 -10.10
CA PHE A 107 2.59 13.43 -9.32
C PHE A 107 4.05 13.22 -9.76
N PHE A 108 4.89 14.19 -9.45
CA PHE A 108 6.35 14.09 -9.55
C PHE A 108 6.92 13.43 -8.28
N LEU A 109 7.94 12.60 -8.46
CA LEU A 109 8.71 12.00 -7.37
C LEU A 109 9.87 12.94 -6.99
N PRO A 110 10.33 12.94 -5.73
CA PRO A 110 11.51 13.70 -5.32
C PRO A 110 12.79 13.21 -6.00
N ASP A 111 13.90 13.95 -5.87
CA ASP A 111 15.22 13.46 -6.30
C ASP A 111 15.73 12.31 -5.40
N GLY A 112 15.01 12.00 -4.34
CA GLY A 112 15.28 10.90 -3.42
C GLY A 112 14.27 10.91 -2.29
N PHE A 113 14.01 9.75 -1.71
CA PHE A 113 13.17 9.63 -0.52
C PHE A 113 13.96 9.75 0.81
N ASN A 114 15.10 10.47 0.79
CA ASN A 114 15.98 10.74 1.94
C ASN A 114 16.52 9.47 2.63
N VAL A 115 16.79 8.43 1.84
CA VAL A 115 17.37 7.15 2.24
C VAL A 115 18.90 7.21 2.30
N SER A 116 19.53 7.83 1.29
CA SER A 116 20.99 7.91 1.17
C SER A 116 21.42 9.20 0.46
N ASN A 117 22.68 9.61 0.62
CA ASN A 117 23.24 10.77 -0.08
C ASN A 117 23.61 10.48 -1.55
N PHE A 118 23.33 9.27 -2.05
CA PHE A 118 23.56 8.86 -3.45
C PHE A 118 22.31 8.99 -4.32
N GLN A 119 21.18 9.37 -3.72
CA GLN A 119 19.91 9.55 -4.42
C GLN A 119 20.01 10.71 -5.42
N HIS A 120 19.41 10.52 -6.59
CA HIS A 120 19.48 11.44 -7.71
C HIS A 120 18.27 11.35 -8.66
N GLY A 121 17.15 10.80 -8.18
CA GLY A 121 15.87 10.80 -8.86
C GLY A 121 15.78 9.76 -9.97
N ASN A 122 16.65 8.75 -9.93
CA ASN A 122 16.72 7.69 -10.94
C ASN A 122 15.89 6.47 -10.53
N PHE A 123 14.57 6.66 -10.47
CA PHE A 123 13.64 5.57 -10.19
C PHE A 123 13.54 4.63 -11.38
N GLN A 124 13.85 3.36 -11.14
CA GLN A 124 13.95 2.34 -12.19
C GLN A 124 12.74 1.41 -12.20
N SER A 125 12.01 1.28 -11.08
CA SER A 125 10.85 0.39 -11.03
C SER A 125 9.72 0.89 -10.14
N VAL A 126 8.50 0.54 -10.53
CA VAL A 126 7.27 0.77 -9.75
C VAL A 126 6.41 -0.49 -9.76
N THR A 127 5.79 -0.82 -8.62
CA THR A 127 4.74 -1.84 -8.58
C THR A 127 3.58 -1.43 -7.68
N LEU A 128 2.43 -2.08 -7.86
CA LEU A 128 1.23 -1.88 -7.04
C LEU A 128 0.75 -3.21 -6.47
N ASP A 129 0.28 -3.19 -5.22
CA ASP A 129 -0.42 -4.33 -4.63
C ASP A 129 -1.94 -4.22 -4.79
N GLY A 130 -2.65 -5.30 -4.41
CA GLY A 130 -4.10 -5.36 -4.46
C GLY A 130 -4.82 -4.45 -3.43
N ASP A 131 -4.10 -3.85 -2.48
CA ASP A 131 -4.65 -3.00 -1.42
C ASP A 131 -4.45 -1.50 -1.72
N GLY A 132 -3.95 -1.18 -2.91
CA GLY A 132 -3.73 0.20 -3.37
C GLY A 132 -2.48 0.85 -2.78
N ASN A 133 -1.49 0.06 -2.38
CA ASN A 133 -0.16 0.56 -2.07
C ASN A 133 0.72 0.55 -3.32
N ILE A 134 1.57 1.56 -3.44
CA ILE A 134 2.56 1.70 -4.50
C ILE A 134 3.96 1.58 -3.90
N TYR A 135 4.87 1.01 -4.69
CA TYR A 135 6.24 0.74 -4.28
C TYR A 135 7.19 1.27 -5.34
N PHE A 136 8.27 1.91 -4.91
CA PHE A 136 9.30 2.46 -5.77
C PHE A 136 10.67 1.92 -5.39
N ILE A 137 11.51 1.72 -6.40
CA ILE A 137 12.95 1.54 -6.22
C ILE A 137 13.69 2.62 -7.00
N GLU A 138 14.62 3.25 -6.32
CA GLU A 138 15.59 4.17 -6.89
C GLU A 138 16.92 3.47 -7.07
N SER A 139 17.51 3.58 -8.26
CA SER A 139 18.90 3.19 -8.47
C SER A 139 19.83 4.26 -7.90
N ASN A 140 20.75 3.87 -7.03
CA ASN A 140 21.79 4.77 -6.48
C ASN A 140 23.01 4.91 -7.40
N GLY A 141 22.90 4.48 -8.66
CA GLY A 141 23.92 4.65 -9.71
C GLY A 141 24.79 3.40 -9.91
N THR A 142 25.61 3.43 -10.97
CA THR A 142 26.42 2.27 -11.39
C THR A 142 27.35 1.79 -10.26
N ASN A 143 27.26 0.51 -9.91
CA ASN A 143 27.98 -0.16 -8.81
C ASN A 143 27.51 0.20 -7.38
N THR A 144 26.41 0.93 -7.23
CA THR A 144 25.76 1.17 -5.93
C THR A 144 24.43 0.42 -5.92
N ASN A 145 24.51 -0.89 -5.73
CA ASN A 145 23.35 -1.78 -5.82
C ASN A 145 22.61 -1.88 -4.48
N GLN A 146 22.96 -1.07 -3.48
CA GLN A 146 22.26 -1.05 -2.20
C GLN A 146 21.20 0.06 -2.19
N GLY A 147 20.01 -0.28 -1.70
CA GLY A 147 18.92 0.67 -1.57
C GLY A 147 17.74 0.11 -0.77
N ALA A 148 16.68 0.89 -0.67
CA ALA A 148 15.45 0.52 0.02
C ALA A 148 14.25 0.66 -0.92
N ILE A 149 13.25 -0.19 -0.71
CA ILE A 149 11.94 -0.05 -1.33
C ILE A 149 11.16 0.99 -0.54
N VAL A 150 10.56 1.94 -1.27
CA VAL A 150 9.71 2.97 -0.68
C VAL A 150 8.26 2.67 -0.99
N LYS A 151 7.48 2.43 0.06
CA LYS A 151 6.05 2.14 0.00
C LYS A 151 5.22 3.36 0.38
N PHE A 152 4.15 3.61 -0.37
CA PHE A 152 3.09 4.53 0.01
C PHE A 152 1.71 3.90 -0.12
N ASN A 153 0.77 4.34 0.72
CA ASN A 153 -0.65 4.10 0.49
C ASN A 153 -1.24 5.21 -0.38
N MET A 154 -1.75 4.88 -1.57
CA MET A 154 -2.20 5.88 -2.54
C MET A 154 -3.41 6.67 -2.07
N ALA A 155 -4.35 6.02 -1.37
CA ALA A 155 -5.52 6.70 -0.81
C ALA A 155 -5.12 7.71 0.27
N LYS A 156 -4.11 7.38 1.09
CA LYS A 156 -3.58 8.29 2.10
C LYS A 156 -2.88 9.50 1.46
N LEU A 157 -2.06 9.29 0.42
CA LEU A 157 -1.45 10.40 -0.34
C LEU A 157 -2.52 11.32 -0.95
N GLN A 158 -3.58 10.74 -1.51
CA GLN A 158 -4.70 11.51 -2.06
C GLN A 158 -5.43 12.34 -0.99
N GLN A 159 -5.68 11.77 0.20
CA GLN A 159 -6.28 12.50 1.32
C GLN A 159 -5.43 13.69 1.78
N LEU A 160 -4.11 13.61 1.61
CA LEU A 160 -3.16 14.69 1.92
C LEU A 160 -2.98 15.71 0.77
N GLY A 161 -3.64 15.48 -0.37
CA GLY A 161 -3.69 16.42 -1.49
C GLY A 161 -2.67 16.16 -2.60
N VAL A 162 -1.87 15.10 -2.56
CA VAL A 162 -0.80 14.82 -3.54
C VAL A 162 -1.31 14.63 -4.97
N GLY A 163 -2.58 14.23 -5.15
CA GLY A 163 -3.21 14.15 -6.48
C GLY A 163 -3.80 15.47 -7.01
N SER A 164 -4.01 16.46 -6.13
CA SER A 164 -4.53 17.79 -6.50
C SER A 164 -3.40 18.77 -6.81
N ASP A 165 -2.23 18.50 -6.24
CA ASP A 165 -1.02 19.30 -6.37
C ASP A 165 0.14 18.34 -6.69
N VAL A 166 0.45 18.24 -7.98
CA VAL A 166 1.35 17.21 -8.54
C VAL A 166 2.80 17.31 -8.04
N LEU A 167 3.19 18.42 -7.42
CA LEU A 167 4.52 18.62 -6.82
C LEU A 167 4.55 18.36 -5.32
N LEU A 168 3.41 18.09 -4.71
CA LEU A 168 3.32 18.10 -3.26
C LEU A 168 4.17 17.01 -2.61
N LEU A 169 4.28 15.84 -3.25
CA LEU A 169 5.18 14.77 -2.80
C LEU A 169 6.64 15.19 -2.94
N TRP A 170 7.04 15.72 -4.11
CA TRP A 170 8.39 16.23 -4.35
C TRP A 170 8.81 17.27 -3.30
N ARG A 171 7.98 18.32 -3.08
CA ARG A 171 8.25 19.37 -2.08
C ARG A 171 8.37 18.83 -0.66
N ALA A 172 7.54 17.87 -0.28
CA ALA A 172 7.56 17.34 1.07
C ALA A 172 8.91 16.67 1.41
N PHE A 173 9.51 15.96 0.46
CA PHE A 173 10.79 15.30 0.63
C PHE A 173 11.98 16.25 0.47
N ASP A 174 11.89 17.17 -0.49
CA ASP A 174 12.90 18.23 -0.69
C ASP A 174 13.02 19.12 0.56
N TYR A 175 11.88 19.53 1.14
CA TYR A 175 11.83 20.36 2.35
C TYR A 175 12.60 19.73 3.52
N PHE A 176 12.56 18.40 3.67
CA PHE A 176 13.23 17.67 4.74
C PHE A 176 14.49 16.93 4.28
N ASN A 177 15.06 17.27 3.11
CA ASN A 177 16.23 16.58 2.58
C ASN A 177 17.45 16.77 3.50
N PRO A 178 17.89 15.73 4.24
CA PRO A 178 18.94 15.84 5.26
C PRO A 178 20.33 16.06 4.64
N TYR A 179 20.46 15.93 3.33
CA TYR A 179 21.70 16.15 2.58
C TYR A 179 21.85 17.59 2.07
N THR A 180 20.89 18.46 2.40
CA THR A 180 20.93 19.89 2.10
C THR A 180 21.01 20.72 3.38
N THR A 181 21.60 21.92 3.32
CA THR A 181 21.66 22.83 4.48
C THR A 181 20.26 23.25 4.94
N ASP A 182 19.37 23.57 4.00
CA ASP A 182 18.00 24.00 4.31
C ASP A 182 17.19 22.85 4.93
N GLY A 183 17.28 21.64 4.36
CA GLY A 183 16.60 20.48 4.91
C GLY A 183 17.11 20.07 6.30
N GLN A 184 18.40 20.22 6.60
CA GLN A 184 18.91 20.06 7.97
C GLN A 184 18.28 21.07 8.94
N ALA A 185 18.22 22.34 8.57
CA ALA A 185 17.59 23.38 9.38
C ALA A 185 16.10 23.10 9.63
N HIS A 186 15.37 22.63 8.61
CA HIS A 186 13.96 22.25 8.75
C HIS A 186 13.75 21.01 9.63
N ASN A 187 14.64 20.00 9.54
CA ASN A 187 14.59 18.85 10.45
C ASN A 187 14.85 19.28 11.90
N ASP A 188 15.82 20.18 12.15
CA ASP A 188 16.11 20.72 13.47
C ASP A 188 14.92 21.52 14.04
N GLU A 189 14.29 22.36 13.21
CA GLU A 189 13.08 23.10 13.59
C GLU A 189 11.93 22.14 13.95
N TYR A 190 11.66 21.14 13.10
CA TYR A 190 10.65 20.13 13.37
C TYR A 190 10.95 19.39 14.68
N ASN A 191 12.20 19.00 14.91
CA ASN A 191 12.62 18.32 16.13
C ASN A 191 12.40 19.16 17.38
N GLN A 192 12.72 20.46 17.32
CA GLN A 192 12.47 21.38 18.41
C GLN A 192 10.99 21.51 18.72
N VAL A 193 10.14 21.71 17.70
CA VAL A 193 8.68 21.85 17.88
C VAL A 193 8.07 20.53 18.37
N ASN A 194 8.47 19.39 17.79
CA ASN A 194 7.97 18.08 18.17
C ASN A 194 8.33 17.73 19.61
N ALA A 195 9.55 18.04 20.06
CA ALA A 195 9.97 17.85 21.45
C ALA A 195 9.13 18.68 22.44
N GLN A 196 8.74 19.90 22.06
CA GLN A 196 7.84 20.74 22.87
C GLN A 196 6.41 20.16 22.94
N LEU A 197 5.95 19.52 21.86
CA LEU A 197 4.61 18.93 21.76
C LEU A 197 4.51 17.52 22.33
N GLN A 198 5.62 16.80 22.55
CA GLN A 198 5.62 15.41 23.03
C GLN A 198 4.76 15.22 24.28
N GLY A 199 4.85 16.15 25.24
CA GLY A 199 4.04 16.11 26.45
C GLY A 199 2.53 16.22 26.17
N ALA A 200 2.12 17.03 25.19
CA ALA A 200 0.73 17.15 24.77
C ALA A 200 0.25 15.88 24.06
N PHE A 201 1.06 15.30 23.16
CA PHE A 201 0.75 14.04 22.49
C PHE A 201 0.54 12.89 23.48
N ASP A 202 1.46 12.70 24.44
CA ASP A 202 1.36 11.66 25.47
C ASP A 202 0.08 11.81 26.30
N LYS A 203 -0.32 13.05 26.61
CA LYS A 203 -1.54 13.35 27.34
C LYS A 203 -2.77 13.02 26.51
N VAL A 204 -2.84 13.42 25.24
CA VAL A 204 -3.95 13.07 24.35
C VAL A 204 -4.11 11.56 24.26
N GLN A 205 -3.02 10.81 24.06
CA GLN A 205 -3.05 9.35 23.97
C GLN A 205 -3.53 8.69 25.27
N THR A 206 -2.95 9.09 26.40
CA THR A 206 -3.29 8.53 27.72
C THR A 206 -4.74 8.85 28.13
N LEU A 207 -5.17 10.09 27.90
CA LEU A 207 -6.53 10.53 28.19
C LEU A 207 -7.55 9.86 27.27
N THR A 208 -7.24 9.65 25.99
CA THR A 208 -8.10 8.92 25.05
C THR A 208 -8.31 7.47 25.48
N THR A 209 -7.24 6.79 25.91
CA THR A 209 -7.33 5.45 26.48
C THR A 209 -8.24 5.44 27.72
N THR A 210 -8.05 6.42 28.61
CA THR A 210 -8.85 6.59 29.81
C THR A 210 -10.32 6.90 29.49
N LEU A 211 -10.58 7.74 28.49
CA LEU A 211 -11.92 8.09 28.01
C LEU A 211 -12.67 6.85 27.56
N ASN A 212 -12.03 6.03 26.72
CA ASN A 212 -12.61 4.81 26.18
C ASN A 212 -12.93 3.78 27.28
N GLN A 213 -12.05 3.62 28.26
CA GLN A 213 -12.33 2.78 29.43
C GLN A 213 -13.53 3.28 30.25
N ASN A 214 -13.64 4.59 30.49
CA ASN A 214 -14.76 5.15 31.24
C ASN A 214 -16.09 5.07 30.47
N LYS A 215 -16.07 5.25 29.14
CA LYS A 215 -17.24 4.99 28.27
C LYS A 215 -17.70 3.52 28.39
N SER A 216 -16.76 2.58 28.38
CA SER A 216 -17.07 1.15 28.59
C SER A 216 -17.70 0.88 29.97
N TRP A 217 -17.14 1.44 31.04
CA TRP A 217 -17.70 1.28 32.39
C TRP A 217 -19.07 1.92 32.56
N GLN A 218 -19.29 3.10 31.99
CA GLN A 218 -20.59 3.75 31.93
C GLN A 218 -21.63 2.86 31.24
N ASN A 219 -21.27 2.26 30.10
CA ASN A 219 -22.13 1.33 29.37
C ASN A 219 -22.52 0.11 30.23
N ASN A 220 -21.58 -0.44 30.99
CA ASN A 220 -21.87 -1.52 31.95
C ASN A 220 -22.88 -1.06 33.03
N GLN A 221 -22.72 0.14 33.59
CA GLN A 221 -23.70 0.68 34.55
C GLN A 221 -25.07 0.89 33.91
N ASN A 222 -25.13 1.33 32.65
CA ASN A 222 -26.37 1.47 31.91
C ASN A 222 -27.09 0.12 31.73
N ASN A 223 -26.34 -0.93 31.39
CA ASN A 223 -26.89 -2.29 31.28
C ASN A 223 -27.43 -2.80 32.62
N TYR A 224 -26.71 -2.58 33.72
CA TYR A 224 -27.19 -2.93 35.06
C TYR A 224 -28.44 -2.14 35.47
N MET A 225 -28.49 -0.84 35.15
CA MET A 225 -29.66 0.01 35.39
C MET A 225 -30.88 -0.51 34.62
N LYS A 226 -30.74 -0.81 33.32
CA LYS A 226 -31.81 -1.35 32.47
C LYS A 226 -32.31 -2.71 32.99
N ASN A 227 -31.39 -3.59 33.41
CA ASN A 227 -31.76 -4.88 34.00
C ASN A 227 -32.52 -4.72 35.33
N ALA A 228 -32.06 -3.83 36.21
CA ALA A 228 -32.75 -3.52 37.46
C ALA A 228 -34.16 -2.96 37.23
N GLN A 229 -34.31 -2.08 36.23
CA GLN A 229 -35.61 -1.54 35.82
C GLN A 229 -36.54 -2.64 35.29
N LYS A 230 -36.05 -3.53 34.42
CA LYS A 230 -36.79 -4.69 33.91
C LYS A 230 -37.32 -5.57 35.05
N TRP A 231 -36.46 -5.92 36.00
CA TRP A 231 -36.88 -6.74 37.15
C TRP A 231 -37.84 -6.02 38.07
N TYR A 232 -37.65 -4.72 38.32
CA TYR A 232 -38.61 -3.92 39.08
C TYR A 232 -40.02 -4.01 38.47
N TYR A 233 -40.16 -3.81 37.16
CA TYR A 233 -41.45 -3.90 36.48
C TYR A 233 -42.04 -5.32 36.47
N SER A 234 -41.21 -6.35 36.31
CA SER A 234 -41.65 -7.75 36.43
C SER A 234 -42.28 -8.03 37.79
N TRP A 235 -41.63 -7.61 38.88
CA TRP A 235 -42.17 -7.77 40.24
C TRP A 235 -43.37 -6.85 40.51
N LYS A 236 -43.43 -5.65 39.92
CA LYS A 236 -44.60 -4.76 39.98
C LYS A 236 -45.83 -5.42 39.37
N ASN A 237 -45.68 -6.02 38.19
CA ASN A 237 -46.77 -6.73 37.51
C ASN A 237 -47.20 -7.98 38.31
N LYS A 238 -46.23 -8.74 38.85
CA LYS A 238 -46.52 -9.90 39.72
C LYS A 238 -47.27 -9.47 40.99
N LYS A 239 -46.86 -8.39 41.64
CA LYS A 239 -47.57 -7.81 42.79
C LYS A 239 -49.02 -7.49 42.42
N ALA A 240 -49.25 -6.73 41.35
CA ALA A 240 -50.59 -6.34 40.92
C ALA A 240 -51.50 -7.55 40.66
N LYS A 241 -50.99 -8.59 39.98
CA LYS A 241 -51.73 -9.84 39.72
C LYS A 241 -52.16 -10.54 41.02
N TYR A 242 -51.22 -10.81 41.92
CA TYR A 242 -51.51 -11.55 43.15
C TYR A 242 -52.25 -10.74 44.20
N GLN A 243 -52.18 -9.40 44.13
CA GLN A 243 -52.96 -8.52 44.99
C GLN A 243 -54.45 -8.55 44.66
N LYS A 244 -54.83 -8.76 43.39
CA LYS A 244 -56.22 -9.05 42.98
C LYS A 244 -56.70 -10.39 43.53
N ILE A 245 -55.87 -11.44 43.43
CA ILE A 245 -56.19 -12.79 43.94
C ILE A 245 -56.37 -12.77 45.47
N ALA A 246 -55.46 -12.09 46.19
CA ALA A 246 -55.49 -12.02 47.65
C ALA A 246 -56.75 -11.33 48.22
N LYS A 247 -57.40 -10.45 47.43
CA LYS A 247 -58.61 -9.69 47.82
C LYS A 247 -59.92 -10.32 47.32
N SER A 248 -59.88 -11.28 46.42
CA SER A 248 -61.08 -11.86 45.80
C SER A 248 -61.63 -13.01 46.63
N TYR A 249 -62.91 -12.92 47.01
CA TYR A 249 -63.63 -13.99 47.73
C TYR A 249 -63.91 -15.23 46.85
N ARG A 250 -63.68 -15.14 45.53
CA ARG A 250 -63.83 -16.27 44.59
C ARG A 250 -62.78 -17.37 44.76
N TYR A 251 -61.70 -17.11 45.49
CA TYR A 251 -60.61 -18.07 45.72
C TYR A 251 -60.62 -18.62 47.14
N SER A 252 -60.21 -19.88 47.29
CA SER A 252 -60.07 -20.54 48.59
C SER A 252 -59.11 -19.80 49.53
N TYR A 253 -59.28 -20.00 50.84
CA TYR A 253 -58.42 -19.40 51.87
C TYR A 253 -56.93 -19.65 51.60
N ASN A 254 -56.54 -20.90 51.35
CA ASN A 254 -55.14 -21.28 51.09
C ASN A 254 -54.55 -20.54 49.87
N THR A 255 -55.33 -20.39 48.80
CA THR A 255 -54.92 -19.63 47.61
C THR A 255 -54.71 -18.15 47.92
N ARG A 256 -55.61 -17.54 48.70
CA ARG A 256 -55.48 -16.14 49.13
C ARG A 256 -54.27 -15.95 50.05
N ALA A 257 -54.02 -16.88 50.97
CA ALA A 257 -52.86 -16.83 51.87
C ALA A 257 -51.52 -16.89 51.09
N LYS A 258 -51.39 -17.83 50.14
CA LYS A 258 -50.22 -17.90 49.23
C LYS A 258 -50.07 -16.62 48.39
N ALA A 259 -51.18 -16.03 47.95
CA ALA A 259 -51.16 -14.77 47.21
C ALA A 259 -50.68 -13.59 48.08
N LYS A 260 -51.12 -13.49 49.34
CA LYS A 260 -50.60 -12.51 50.31
C LYS A 260 -49.08 -12.64 50.51
N GLN A 261 -48.59 -13.87 50.66
CA GLN A 261 -47.14 -14.12 50.77
C GLN A 261 -46.39 -13.66 49.52
N THR A 262 -46.92 -13.97 48.34
CA THR A 262 -46.34 -13.53 47.06
C THR A 262 -46.30 -12.00 46.94
N VAL A 263 -47.34 -11.30 47.39
CA VAL A 263 -47.38 -9.83 47.42
C VAL A 263 -46.30 -9.26 48.35
N LYS A 264 -46.08 -9.88 49.52
CA LYS A 264 -45.00 -9.49 50.45
C LYS A 264 -43.64 -9.66 49.79
N THR A 265 -43.36 -10.83 49.21
CA THR A 265 -42.11 -11.09 48.47
C THR A 265 -41.90 -10.11 47.32
N ALA A 266 -42.94 -9.86 46.51
CA ALA A 266 -42.87 -8.94 45.39
C ALA A 266 -42.55 -7.51 45.85
N THR A 267 -43.14 -7.06 46.97
CA THR A 267 -42.85 -5.75 47.54
C THR A 267 -41.37 -5.63 47.96
N THR A 268 -40.82 -6.64 48.64
CA THR A 268 -39.40 -6.66 49.02
C THR A 268 -38.47 -6.68 47.79
N LYS A 269 -38.80 -7.50 46.78
CA LYS A 269 -38.00 -7.58 45.54
C LYS A 269 -38.06 -6.27 44.74
N MET A 270 -39.23 -5.63 44.64
CA MET A 270 -39.37 -4.30 44.02
C MET A 270 -38.47 -3.27 44.71
N ALA A 271 -38.47 -3.21 46.04
CA ALA A 271 -37.62 -2.27 46.79
C ALA A 271 -36.13 -2.50 46.50
N ARG A 272 -35.67 -3.76 46.47
CA ARG A 272 -34.29 -4.13 46.13
C ARG A 272 -33.91 -3.67 44.71
N TRP A 273 -34.75 -3.96 43.72
CA TRP A 273 -34.49 -3.58 42.33
C TRP A 273 -34.55 -2.07 42.11
N MET A 274 -35.46 -1.36 42.79
CA MET A 274 -35.50 0.11 42.75
C MET A 274 -34.24 0.73 43.36
N LYS A 275 -33.72 0.16 44.46
CA LYS A 275 -32.45 0.58 45.07
C LYS A 275 -31.28 0.36 44.09
N SER A 276 -31.21 -0.80 43.43
CA SER A 276 -30.20 -1.09 42.41
C SER A 276 -30.31 -0.13 41.21
N TYR A 277 -31.52 0.12 40.70
CA TYR A 277 -31.75 1.09 39.63
C TYR A 277 -31.22 2.49 39.99
N LYS A 278 -31.60 3.01 41.17
CA LYS A 278 -31.14 4.34 41.64
C LYS A 278 -29.62 4.39 41.80
N MET A 279 -29.01 3.32 42.33
CA MET A 279 -27.55 3.23 42.48
C MET A 279 -26.83 3.30 41.13
N HIS A 280 -27.24 2.48 40.14
CA HIS A 280 -26.60 2.49 38.84
C HIS A 280 -26.86 3.80 38.09
N LYS A 281 -28.06 4.39 38.21
CA LYS A 281 -28.36 5.72 37.66
C LYS A 281 -27.42 6.79 38.21
N ALA A 282 -27.15 6.78 39.52
CA ALA A 282 -26.18 7.70 40.15
C ALA A 282 -24.75 7.46 39.67
N LYS A 283 -24.33 6.19 39.47
CA LYS A 283 -23.01 5.85 38.90
C LYS A 283 -22.86 6.34 37.46
N ILE A 284 -23.89 6.21 36.63
CA ILE A 284 -23.89 6.74 35.26
C ILE A 284 -23.68 8.25 35.27
N ALA A 285 -24.40 8.99 36.12
CA ALA A 285 -24.21 10.45 36.24
C ALA A 285 -22.76 10.82 36.61
N LYS A 286 -22.12 10.07 37.52
CA LYS A 286 -20.69 10.26 37.85
C LYS A 286 -19.77 9.99 36.66
N TYR A 287 -20.03 8.94 35.88
CA TYR A 287 -19.27 8.66 34.67
C TYR A 287 -19.47 9.73 33.61
N ASN A 288 -20.66 10.31 33.46
CA ASN A 288 -20.90 11.43 32.54
C ASN A 288 -19.97 12.60 32.88
N THR A 289 -19.93 13.02 34.15
CA THR A 289 -19.05 14.11 34.59
C THR A 289 -17.57 13.79 34.32
N LYS A 290 -17.14 12.55 34.61
CA LYS A 290 -15.76 12.13 34.38
C LYS A 290 -15.38 12.10 32.90
N ILE A 291 -16.28 11.58 32.05
CA ILE A 291 -16.11 11.54 30.59
C ILE A 291 -16.00 12.95 30.03
N SER A 292 -16.89 13.87 30.44
CA SER A 292 -16.83 15.27 30.01
C SER A 292 -15.53 15.95 30.45
N GLY A 293 -15.09 15.72 31.69
CA GLY A 293 -13.83 16.28 32.18
C GLY A 293 -12.61 15.78 31.41
N ILE A 294 -12.55 14.47 31.12
CA ILE A 294 -11.48 13.89 30.30
C ILE A 294 -11.53 14.45 28.87
N GLN A 295 -12.72 14.57 28.28
CA GLN A 295 -12.86 15.13 26.94
C GLN A 295 -12.34 16.57 26.89
N SER A 296 -12.72 17.42 27.84
CA SER A 296 -12.21 18.80 27.89
C SER A 296 -10.70 18.87 28.04
N GLN A 297 -10.08 17.95 28.78
CA GLN A 297 -8.61 17.87 28.87
C GLN A 297 -7.98 17.47 27.52
N ILE A 298 -8.56 16.50 26.82
CA ILE A 298 -8.14 16.13 25.47
C ILE A 298 -8.21 17.35 24.56
N ASP A 299 -9.34 18.07 24.58
CA ASP A 299 -9.56 19.25 23.73
C ASP A 299 -8.53 20.36 24.03
N THR A 300 -8.13 20.56 25.29
CA THR A 300 -7.05 21.50 25.65
C THR A 300 -5.71 21.10 25.04
N TYR A 301 -5.28 19.85 25.21
CA TYR A 301 -3.99 19.40 24.65
C TYR A 301 -4.01 19.36 23.13
N GLN A 302 -5.17 19.03 22.54
CA GLN A 302 -5.35 19.08 21.10
C GLN A 302 -5.23 20.52 20.58
N GLY A 303 -5.81 21.51 21.28
CA GLY A 303 -5.65 22.92 20.93
C GLY A 303 -4.18 23.38 20.94
N GLN A 304 -3.38 22.92 21.90
CA GLN A 304 -1.93 23.22 21.92
C GLN A 304 -1.19 22.67 20.70
N ILE A 305 -1.55 21.45 20.29
CA ILE A 305 -1.01 20.81 19.08
C ILE A 305 -1.45 21.60 17.84
N ASP A 306 -2.73 21.93 17.75
CA ASP A 306 -3.30 22.64 16.60
C ASP A 306 -2.71 24.06 16.46
N ASP A 307 -2.50 24.78 17.56
CA ASP A 307 -1.86 26.09 17.58
C ASP A 307 -0.41 26.03 17.09
N ALA A 308 0.35 25.02 17.51
CA ALA A 308 1.73 24.82 17.03
C ALA A 308 1.75 24.44 15.54
N LYS A 309 0.79 23.62 15.08
CA LYS A 309 0.63 23.31 13.65
C LYS A 309 0.31 24.55 12.83
N ALA A 310 -0.53 25.44 13.36
CA ALA A 310 -0.92 26.68 12.68
C ALA A 310 0.22 27.69 12.56
N GLN A 311 1.24 27.63 13.44
CA GLN A 311 2.44 28.48 13.33
C GLN A 311 3.35 28.07 12.16
N ASN A 312 3.37 26.78 11.82
CA ASN A 312 4.22 26.22 10.77
C ASN A 312 3.42 25.28 9.84
N PRO A 313 2.42 25.80 9.11
CA PRO A 313 1.44 24.97 8.39
C PRO A 313 2.08 24.13 7.28
N ASP A 314 3.05 24.68 6.54
CA ASP A 314 3.73 23.96 5.46
C ASP A 314 4.63 22.85 6.00
N MET A 315 5.40 23.12 7.06
CA MET A 315 6.24 22.12 7.73
C MET A 315 5.41 20.90 8.15
N PHE A 316 4.28 21.11 8.84
CA PHE A 316 3.44 20.00 9.30
C PHE A 316 2.69 19.31 8.16
N LYS A 317 2.30 20.05 7.11
CA LYS A 317 1.73 19.45 5.89
C LYS A 317 2.75 18.51 5.23
N TYR A 318 4.00 18.93 5.11
CA TYR A 318 5.07 18.14 4.51
C TYR A 318 5.47 16.95 5.40
N VAL A 319 5.51 17.12 6.73
CA VAL A 319 5.72 16.02 7.67
C VAL A 319 4.64 14.96 7.55
N ASP A 320 3.37 15.38 7.49
CA ASP A 320 2.24 14.44 7.38
C ASP A 320 2.32 13.60 6.08
N ILE A 321 2.98 14.10 5.04
CA ILE A 321 3.22 13.41 3.76
C ILE A 321 4.47 12.54 3.82
N ALA A 322 5.61 13.08 4.26
CA ALA A 322 6.87 12.36 4.34
C ALA A 322 6.77 11.14 5.26
N GLN A 323 6.07 11.27 6.40
CA GLN A 323 5.82 10.17 7.34
C GLN A 323 4.83 9.11 6.82
N THR A 324 4.24 9.29 5.65
CA THR A 324 3.48 8.20 5.00
C THR A 324 4.37 7.19 4.29
N ALA A 325 5.63 7.54 4.01
CA ALA A 325 6.59 6.60 3.47
C ALA A 325 6.91 5.51 4.48
N GLN A 326 6.87 4.28 4.00
CA GLN A 326 7.41 3.13 4.71
C GLN A 326 8.59 2.62 3.91
N LEU A 327 9.72 2.46 4.58
CA LEU A 327 10.95 1.98 3.97
C LEU A 327 11.17 0.51 4.31
N SER A 328 11.61 -0.29 3.34
CA SER A 328 12.24 -1.57 3.65
C SER A 328 13.59 -1.35 4.33
N PRO A 329 14.16 -2.38 4.95
CA PRO A 329 15.60 -2.39 5.21
C PRO A 329 16.39 -2.23 3.92
N GLU A 330 17.64 -1.77 4.04
CA GLU A 330 18.57 -1.78 2.93
C GLU A 330 18.84 -3.22 2.50
N VAL A 331 18.71 -3.45 1.20
CA VAL A 331 18.94 -4.72 0.51
C VAL A 331 19.76 -4.46 -0.76
N ASP A 332 20.30 -5.53 -1.36
CA ASP A 332 20.76 -5.44 -2.75
C ASP A 332 19.52 -5.28 -3.63
N ILE A 333 19.42 -4.14 -4.31
CA ILE A 333 18.35 -3.80 -5.24
C ILE A 333 18.77 -3.99 -6.70
N GLY A 334 20.02 -4.42 -6.95
CA GLY A 334 20.59 -4.44 -8.28
C GLY A 334 20.65 -3.06 -8.93
N HIS A 335 20.48 -3.04 -10.25
CA HIS A 335 20.22 -1.82 -11.02
C HIS A 335 18.83 -1.24 -10.73
N GLY A 336 17.96 -1.96 -10.01
CA GLY A 336 16.64 -1.51 -9.59
C GLY A 336 15.55 -1.63 -10.64
N GLN A 337 15.80 -2.33 -11.76
CA GLN A 337 14.87 -2.41 -12.90
C GLN A 337 13.61 -3.25 -12.61
N THR A 338 13.71 -4.29 -11.79
CA THR A 338 12.63 -5.28 -11.64
C THR A 338 12.06 -5.32 -10.23
N LEU A 339 10.85 -4.77 -10.06
CA LEU A 339 10.03 -4.88 -8.86
C LEU A 339 8.62 -5.33 -9.22
N SER A 340 8.15 -6.43 -8.63
CA SER A 340 6.88 -7.03 -9.04
C SER A 340 6.07 -7.53 -7.86
N TYR A 341 4.77 -7.28 -7.87
CA TYR A 341 3.84 -7.90 -6.94
C TYR A 341 3.31 -9.22 -7.51
N ASN A 342 3.31 -10.29 -6.71
CA ASN A 342 2.64 -11.54 -7.04
C ASN A 342 1.24 -11.58 -6.38
N PRO A 343 0.14 -11.47 -7.15
CA PRO A 343 -1.20 -11.42 -6.57
C PRO A 343 -1.65 -12.72 -5.91
N GLN A 344 -1.04 -13.86 -6.24
CA GLN A 344 -1.46 -15.16 -5.75
C GLN A 344 -1.02 -15.43 -4.31
N ASN A 345 0.21 -15.06 -3.96
CA ASN A 345 0.73 -15.18 -2.58
C ASN A 345 0.79 -13.84 -1.84
N LYS A 346 0.55 -12.72 -2.55
CA LYS A 346 0.57 -11.35 -2.04
C LYS A 346 1.95 -10.89 -1.55
N HIS A 347 3.01 -11.35 -2.19
CA HIS A 347 4.38 -10.93 -1.89
C HIS A 347 4.96 -10.03 -2.97
N ILE A 348 6.02 -9.31 -2.63
CA ILE A 348 6.81 -8.50 -3.56
C ILE A 348 8.08 -9.28 -3.93
N TYR A 349 8.48 -9.17 -5.19
CA TYR A 349 9.69 -9.78 -5.73
C TYR A 349 10.57 -8.71 -6.36
N LEU A 350 11.85 -8.78 -6.07
CA LEU A 350 12.88 -7.89 -6.58
C LEU A 350 13.99 -8.73 -7.22
N ALA A 351 14.27 -8.53 -8.50
CA ALA A 351 15.45 -9.16 -9.10
C ALA A 351 16.68 -8.30 -8.75
N GLU A 352 17.67 -8.92 -8.09
CA GLU A 352 18.92 -8.27 -7.68
C GLU A 352 19.89 -8.24 -8.87
N ASP A 353 19.46 -7.56 -9.93
CA ASP A 353 20.13 -7.55 -11.21
C ASP A 353 21.34 -6.60 -11.21
N ASN A 354 22.51 -7.17 -10.98
CA ASN A 354 23.77 -6.44 -10.90
C ASN A 354 24.47 -6.25 -12.25
N THR A 355 23.84 -6.64 -13.38
CA THR A 355 24.43 -6.58 -14.72
C THR A 355 23.48 -5.95 -15.74
N LEU A 356 24.02 -5.26 -16.74
CA LEU A 356 23.24 -4.76 -17.90
C LEU A 356 23.16 -5.77 -19.05
N THR A 357 23.70 -6.97 -18.84
CA THR A 357 23.85 -8.06 -19.81
C THR A 357 23.59 -9.40 -19.15
N ASP A 358 23.55 -10.47 -19.94
CA ASP A 358 23.61 -11.83 -19.42
C ASP A 358 24.84 -12.05 -18.51
N LEU A 359 24.75 -13.05 -17.64
CA LEU A 359 25.76 -13.34 -16.63
C LEU A 359 27.08 -13.75 -17.27
N ALA A 360 28.19 -13.24 -16.71
CA ALA A 360 29.53 -13.47 -17.23
C ALA A 360 29.97 -14.93 -17.09
N SER A 361 29.52 -15.63 -16.05
CA SER A 361 29.80 -17.03 -15.80
C SER A 361 28.52 -17.87 -15.70
N ARG A 362 28.62 -19.15 -16.09
CA ARG A 362 27.59 -20.17 -15.83
C ARG A 362 27.47 -20.52 -14.34
N ASP A 363 28.49 -20.18 -13.56
CA ASP A 363 28.48 -20.38 -12.11
C ASP A 363 27.90 -19.18 -11.34
N ASP A 364 27.52 -18.09 -12.01
CA ASP A 364 26.86 -16.93 -11.39
C ASP A 364 25.35 -17.17 -11.23
N ASN A 365 24.77 -16.69 -10.13
CA ASN A 365 23.33 -16.84 -9.87
C ASN A 365 22.55 -15.67 -10.44
N ASN A 366 21.35 -15.97 -10.93
CA ASN A 366 20.26 -15.03 -10.84
C ASN A 366 19.78 -15.02 -9.39
N THR A 367 19.54 -13.83 -8.85
CA THR A 367 19.09 -13.63 -7.48
C THR A 367 17.78 -12.85 -7.48
N VAL A 368 16.78 -13.40 -6.78
CA VAL A 368 15.46 -12.75 -6.63
C VAL A 368 15.05 -12.75 -5.17
N LEU A 369 14.85 -11.57 -4.59
CA LEU A 369 14.40 -11.35 -3.23
C LEU A 369 12.87 -11.38 -3.15
N GLU A 370 12.31 -12.14 -2.22
CA GLU A 370 10.88 -12.13 -1.87
C GLU A 370 10.66 -11.39 -0.55
N MET A 371 9.64 -10.52 -0.50
CA MET A 371 9.36 -9.65 0.64
C MET A 371 7.88 -9.63 1.02
N ASP A 372 7.61 -9.47 2.32
CA ASP A 372 6.26 -9.24 2.84
C ASP A 372 5.89 -7.75 2.66
N PRO A 373 4.85 -7.41 1.89
CA PRO A 373 4.47 -6.01 1.66
C PRO A 373 3.99 -5.29 2.93
N ASN A 374 3.53 -5.99 3.96
CA ASN A 374 3.02 -5.37 5.19
C ASN A 374 4.15 -4.95 6.12
N THR A 375 5.21 -5.75 6.19
CA THR A 375 6.35 -5.50 7.07
C THR A 375 7.56 -4.93 6.33
N LEU A 376 7.56 -5.00 5.00
CA LEU A 376 8.68 -4.70 4.10
C LEU A 376 9.95 -5.50 4.42
N LYS A 377 9.81 -6.64 5.11
CA LYS A 377 10.94 -7.48 5.47
C LYS A 377 11.17 -8.55 4.41
N PRO A 378 12.45 -8.85 4.11
CA PRO A 378 12.83 -10.06 3.39
C PRO A 378 12.22 -11.33 4.00
N ILE A 379 11.66 -12.17 3.15
CA ILE A 379 11.19 -13.51 3.49
C ILE A 379 12.29 -14.52 3.14
N ARG A 380 12.76 -14.49 1.90
CA ARG A 380 13.82 -15.35 1.37
C ARG A 380 14.36 -14.82 0.05
N GLU A 381 15.49 -15.35 -0.38
CA GLU A 381 16.15 -15.02 -1.63
C GLU A 381 16.35 -16.29 -2.47
N TYR A 382 15.94 -16.24 -3.73
CA TYR A 382 16.02 -17.33 -4.69
C TYR A 382 17.29 -17.18 -5.52
N ASN A 383 18.11 -18.23 -5.53
CA ASN A 383 19.37 -18.29 -6.25
C ASN A 383 19.29 -19.42 -7.29
N PHE A 384 19.38 -19.10 -8.58
CA PHE A 384 19.21 -20.08 -9.65
C PHE A 384 19.99 -19.76 -10.94
N LYS A 385 20.09 -20.77 -11.84
CA LYS A 385 20.73 -20.65 -13.16
C LYS A 385 19.70 -20.70 -14.28
N MET A 386 19.97 -20.00 -15.38
CA MET A 386 19.14 -20.05 -16.59
C MET A 386 20.01 -20.36 -17.81
N PHE A 387 20.39 -21.63 -17.96
CA PHE A 387 21.28 -22.04 -19.04
C PHE A 387 20.58 -22.02 -20.40
N HIS A 388 21.28 -21.52 -21.41
CA HIS A 388 20.88 -21.59 -22.80
C HIS A 388 22.09 -22.02 -23.65
N GLY A 389 21.94 -23.13 -24.37
CA GLY A 389 23.06 -23.79 -25.04
C GLY A 389 24.25 -24.13 -24.11
N ASP A 390 25.43 -24.28 -24.69
CA ASP A 390 26.61 -24.80 -24.00
C ASP A 390 27.37 -23.75 -23.17
N SER A 391 27.16 -22.46 -23.43
CA SER A 391 28.00 -21.39 -22.84
C SER A 391 27.22 -20.29 -22.12
N ALA A 392 25.93 -20.08 -22.40
CA ALA A 392 25.21 -18.92 -21.85
C ALA A 392 24.51 -19.23 -20.52
N ASN A 393 24.43 -18.21 -19.66
CA ASN A 393 23.61 -18.17 -18.46
C ASN A 393 22.85 -16.85 -18.47
N LEU A 394 21.56 -16.93 -18.73
CA LEU A 394 20.73 -15.75 -18.98
C LEU A 394 20.50 -14.99 -17.67
N GLN A 395 20.44 -13.66 -17.77
CA GLN A 395 20.10 -12.79 -16.64
C GLN A 395 18.63 -12.39 -16.68
N LEU A 396 17.97 -12.40 -15.52
CA LEU A 396 16.59 -12.00 -15.33
C LEU A 396 16.51 -10.48 -15.16
N HIS A 397 16.33 -9.79 -16.29
CA HIS A 397 16.22 -8.31 -16.32
C HIS A 397 14.80 -7.78 -16.13
N THR A 398 13.77 -8.65 -16.15
CA THR A 398 12.36 -8.28 -16.02
C THR A 398 11.60 -9.38 -15.30
N LEU A 399 10.50 -9.07 -14.63
CA LEU A 399 9.63 -10.06 -13.98
C LEU A 399 8.22 -9.48 -13.81
N ALA A 400 7.20 -10.32 -14.02
CA ALA A 400 5.82 -10.02 -13.66
C ALA A 400 5.08 -11.30 -13.28
N PHE A 401 3.96 -11.13 -12.57
CA PHE A 401 3.09 -12.23 -12.16
C PHE A 401 1.66 -11.99 -12.60
N ASP A 402 1.00 -13.05 -13.07
CA ASP A 402 -0.46 -13.01 -13.23
C ASP A 402 -1.19 -13.36 -11.93
N LYS A 403 -2.52 -13.21 -11.94
CA LYS A 403 -3.39 -13.52 -10.80
C LYS A 403 -3.32 -14.97 -10.29
N ASN A 404 -2.80 -15.89 -11.10
CA ASN A 404 -2.62 -17.30 -10.73
C ASN A 404 -1.20 -17.57 -10.20
N GLY A 405 -0.36 -16.55 -10.11
CA GLY A 405 1.04 -16.64 -9.68
C GLY A 405 1.95 -17.23 -10.76
N ASN A 406 1.53 -17.26 -12.02
CA ASN A 406 2.47 -17.60 -13.09
C ASN A 406 3.43 -16.43 -13.27
N ALA A 407 4.72 -16.74 -13.31
CA ALA A 407 5.79 -15.77 -13.53
C ALA A 407 6.05 -15.60 -15.02
N TYR A 408 6.32 -14.37 -15.44
CA TYR A 408 6.66 -13.99 -16.82
C TYR A 408 7.88 -13.09 -16.81
N TRP A 409 8.72 -13.26 -17.82
CA TRP A 409 9.81 -12.34 -18.11
C TRP A 409 10.08 -12.31 -19.61
N GLY A 410 10.85 -11.35 -20.08
CA GLY A 410 11.18 -11.25 -21.49
C GLY A 410 12.48 -10.55 -21.78
N ARG A 411 12.90 -10.65 -23.04
CA ARG A 411 14.13 -10.02 -23.56
C ARG A 411 14.00 -9.67 -25.03
N LYS A 412 14.83 -8.73 -25.47
CA LYS A 412 14.98 -8.39 -26.89
C LYS A 412 15.77 -9.48 -27.63
N LEU A 413 15.33 -9.80 -28.85
CA LEU A 413 16.02 -10.70 -29.77
C LEU A 413 15.84 -10.21 -31.21
N ASN A 414 16.94 -9.90 -31.90
CA ASN A 414 16.94 -9.46 -33.31
C ASN A 414 15.95 -8.30 -33.63
N GLY A 415 15.73 -7.40 -32.67
CA GLY A 415 14.79 -6.28 -32.76
C GLY A 415 13.33 -6.64 -32.47
N GLY A 416 13.02 -7.91 -32.18
CA GLY A 416 11.76 -8.37 -31.63
C GLY A 416 11.83 -8.60 -30.12
N TYR A 417 10.80 -9.25 -29.58
CA TYR A 417 10.67 -9.50 -28.13
C TYR A 417 10.26 -10.95 -27.86
N MET A 418 11.10 -11.65 -27.10
CA MET A 418 10.92 -13.03 -26.71
C MET A 418 10.36 -13.10 -25.29
N PHE A 419 9.44 -14.04 -25.06
CA PHE A 419 8.78 -14.23 -23.78
C PHE A 419 9.15 -15.56 -23.15
N PHE A 420 9.17 -15.56 -21.82
CA PHE A 420 9.34 -16.72 -20.98
C PHE A 420 8.23 -16.74 -19.93
N TYR A 421 7.87 -17.94 -19.50
CA TYR A 421 6.86 -18.13 -18.46
C TYR A 421 7.16 -19.33 -17.59
N GLY A 422 6.59 -19.36 -16.40
CA GLY A 422 6.71 -20.48 -15.47
C GLY A 422 6.26 -20.15 -14.06
N ARG A 423 7.04 -20.57 -13.07
CA ARG A 423 6.76 -20.39 -11.63
C ARG A 423 8.00 -19.85 -10.91
N LEU A 424 7.77 -18.96 -9.96
CA LEU A 424 8.74 -18.51 -8.98
C LEU A 424 7.96 -18.25 -7.68
N ASP A 425 8.00 -19.23 -6.79
CA ASP A 425 7.36 -19.16 -5.48
C ASP A 425 8.00 -20.18 -4.51
N GLU A 426 7.44 -20.33 -3.32
CA GLU A 426 7.96 -21.23 -2.28
C GLU A 426 8.02 -22.72 -2.67
N ASN A 427 7.32 -23.14 -3.73
CA ASN A 427 7.33 -24.50 -4.25
C ASN A 427 8.44 -24.73 -5.29
N GLY A 428 9.15 -23.68 -5.71
CA GLY A 428 10.30 -23.77 -6.59
C GLY A 428 10.30 -22.74 -7.72
N VAL A 429 11.37 -22.79 -8.51
CA VAL A 429 11.59 -21.91 -9.67
C VAL A 429 11.70 -22.77 -10.94
N SER A 430 10.94 -22.41 -11.97
CA SER A 430 11.02 -23.06 -13.29
C SER A 430 10.55 -22.11 -14.38
N PHE A 431 11.22 -22.12 -15.53
CA PHE A 431 10.88 -21.30 -16.68
C PHE A 431 11.01 -22.07 -17.99
N GLN A 432 10.25 -21.66 -18.99
CA GLN A 432 10.43 -22.07 -20.37
C GLN A 432 10.12 -20.92 -21.32
N ALA A 433 10.76 -20.95 -22.49
CA ALA A 433 10.45 -20.04 -23.59
C ALA A 433 9.02 -20.26 -24.11
N SER A 434 8.34 -19.18 -24.46
CA SER A 434 7.18 -19.26 -25.34
C SER A 434 7.62 -19.72 -26.73
N SER A 435 6.82 -20.54 -27.41
CA SER A 435 7.12 -20.95 -28.79
C SER A 435 6.78 -19.87 -29.82
N SER A 436 6.20 -18.74 -29.41
CA SER A 436 5.96 -17.57 -30.26
C SER A 436 6.61 -16.32 -29.66
N MET A 437 7.11 -15.44 -30.53
CA MET A 437 7.69 -14.15 -30.16
C MET A 437 7.08 -13.02 -30.99
N VAL A 438 7.15 -11.79 -30.48
CA VAL A 438 6.85 -10.60 -31.29
C VAL A 438 8.03 -10.33 -32.20
N GLY A 439 7.79 -10.19 -33.51
CA GLY A 439 8.81 -9.84 -34.50
C GLY A 439 9.35 -8.41 -34.35
N LYS A 440 10.07 -7.88 -35.36
CA LYS A 440 10.79 -6.57 -35.29
C LYS A 440 9.88 -5.37 -34.98
N ARG A 441 9.63 -5.13 -33.70
CA ARG A 441 8.65 -4.17 -33.18
C ARG A 441 9.05 -3.70 -31.78
N GLY A 442 8.75 -2.44 -31.51
CA GLY A 442 9.05 -1.82 -30.24
C GLY A 442 10.52 -1.51 -30.09
N GLY A 443 10.81 -0.68 -29.11
CA GLY A 443 12.09 -0.01 -28.91
C GLY A 443 13.33 -0.89 -28.84
N THR A 444 14.44 -0.26 -28.56
CA THR A 444 15.76 -0.89 -28.48
C THR A 444 16.09 -1.40 -27.09
N THR A 445 15.36 -0.94 -26.07
CA THR A 445 15.66 -1.20 -24.66
C THR A 445 14.66 -2.16 -24.05
N ASN A 446 15.08 -3.05 -23.16
CA ASN A 446 14.19 -3.90 -22.36
C ASN A 446 14.04 -3.24 -20.98
N GLN A 447 12.98 -2.46 -20.79
CA GLN A 447 12.82 -1.67 -19.57
C GLN A 447 12.05 -2.45 -18.50
N ASP A 448 10.87 -2.97 -18.86
CA ASP A 448 10.00 -3.61 -17.88
C ASP A 448 9.01 -4.57 -18.53
N VAL A 449 8.43 -5.47 -17.73
CA VAL A 449 7.26 -6.27 -18.06
C VAL A 449 6.22 -6.19 -16.95
N ALA A 450 4.95 -6.17 -17.33
CA ALA A 450 3.85 -6.05 -16.38
C ALA A 450 2.62 -6.82 -16.84
N VAL A 451 1.92 -7.48 -15.93
CA VAL A 451 0.64 -8.12 -16.24
C VAL A 451 -0.49 -7.22 -15.80
N ASN A 452 -1.40 -6.88 -16.72
CA ASN A 452 -2.62 -6.17 -16.37
C ASN A 452 -3.64 -7.17 -15.79
N PRO A 453 -4.03 -7.04 -14.50
CA PRO A 453 -4.92 -7.99 -13.84
C PRO A 453 -6.36 -7.95 -14.38
N ALA A 454 -6.78 -6.84 -15.00
CA ALA A 454 -8.15 -6.66 -15.50
C ALA A 454 -8.40 -7.47 -16.79
N ASN A 455 -7.38 -7.68 -17.63
CA ASN A 455 -7.53 -8.36 -18.92
C ASN A 455 -6.56 -9.53 -19.16
N ASN A 456 -5.64 -9.80 -18.23
CA ASN A 456 -4.64 -10.88 -18.32
C ASN A 456 -3.76 -10.76 -19.58
N ARG A 457 -3.29 -9.54 -19.85
CA ARG A 457 -2.31 -9.27 -20.91
C ARG A 457 -0.95 -8.95 -20.29
N LEU A 458 0.09 -9.52 -20.88
CA LEU A 458 1.48 -9.21 -20.57
C LEU A 458 1.91 -8.03 -21.42
N TYR A 459 2.30 -6.95 -20.78
CA TYR A 459 2.87 -5.75 -21.37
C TYR A 459 4.40 -5.81 -21.24
N PHE A 460 5.10 -5.28 -22.23
CA PHE A 460 6.51 -4.92 -22.11
C PHE A 460 6.71 -3.46 -22.49
N VAL A 461 7.61 -2.81 -21.75
CA VAL A 461 8.01 -1.41 -21.92
C VAL A 461 9.34 -1.36 -22.67
N SER A 462 9.41 -0.53 -23.70
CA SER A 462 10.60 -0.44 -24.53
C SER A 462 10.70 0.94 -25.18
N ASP A 463 11.60 1.79 -24.66
CA ASP A 463 11.63 3.23 -24.96
C ASP A 463 10.24 3.86 -24.66
N ASP A 464 9.69 4.73 -25.51
CA ASP A 464 8.37 5.36 -25.28
C ASP A 464 7.18 4.53 -25.83
N ILE A 465 7.28 3.20 -25.72
CA ILE A 465 6.38 2.25 -26.38
C ILE A 465 5.91 1.17 -25.39
N LEU A 466 4.61 0.91 -25.39
CA LEU A 466 3.98 -0.20 -24.69
C LEU A 466 3.46 -1.21 -25.73
N THR A 467 3.85 -2.46 -25.59
CA THR A 467 3.33 -3.57 -26.41
C THR A 467 2.79 -4.65 -25.51
N SER A 468 1.65 -5.27 -25.86
CA SER A 468 1.08 -6.35 -25.07
C SER A 468 0.55 -7.51 -25.90
N VAL A 469 0.53 -8.68 -25.28
CA VAL A 469 -0.04 -9.93 -25.79
C VAL A 469 -0.83 -10.63 -24.67
N PRO A 470 -1.84 -11.47 -24.97
CA PRO A 470 -2.51 -12.27 -23.97
C PRO A 470 -1.55 -13.21 -23.25
N THR A 471 -1.61 -13.31 -21.92
CA THR A 471 -0.74 -14.23 -21.15
C THR A 471 -0.96 -15.69 -21.55
N SER A 472 -2.22 -16.07 -21.85
CA SER A 472 -2.53 -17.40 -22.38
C SER A 472 -1.83 -17.67 -23.71
N GLY A 473 -1.70 -16.66 -24.57
CA GLY A 473 -0.98 -16.71 -25.84
C GLY A 473 0.52 -16.92 -25.65
N VAL A 474 1.11 -16.29 -24.64
CA VAL A 474 2.50 -16.52 -24.23
C VAL A 474 2.69 -17.96 -23.76
N GLN A 475 1.80 -18.46 -22.91
CA GLN A 475 1.89 -19.82 -22.36
C GLN A 475 1.71 -20.91 -23.42
N ASN A 476 0.66 -20.84 -24.23
CA ASN A 476 0.41 -21.85 -25.26
C ASN A 476 1.22 -21.61 -26.55
N GLY A 477 1.92 -20.48 -26.64
CA GLY A 477 2.70 -20.08 -27.81
C GLY A 477 1.85 -19.82 -29.06
N ASN A 478 0.58 -19.46 -28.88
CA ASN A 478 -0.38 -19.23 -29.94
C ASN A 478 -1.05 -17.86 -29.77
N PHE A 479 -0.43 -16.85 -30.37
CA PHE A 479 -1.01 -15.52 -30.58
C PHE A 479 -0.76 -15.08 -32.01
N SER A 480 -1.68 -14.28 -32.55
CA SER A 480 -1.64 -13.76 -33.91
C SER A 480 -1.23 -12.28 -33.93
N ALA A 481 -1.12 -11.71 -35.13
CA ALA A 481 -0.85 -10.30 -35.31
C ALA A 481 -1.90 -9.40 -34.63
N ASP A 482 -3.18 -9.81 -34.67
CA ASP A 482 -4.31 -9.07 -34.12
C ASP A 482 -4.33 -9.11 -32.58
N ASP A 483 -3.70 -10.12 -31.98
CA ASP A 483 -3.56 -10.24 -30.53
C ASP A 483 -2.47 -9.31 -29.98
N ILE A 484 -1.62 -8.73 -30.83
CA ILE A 484 -0.55 -7.82 -30.42
C ILE A 484 -1.10 -6.40 -30.38
N HIS A 485 -1.23 -5.86 -29.16
CA HIS A 485 -1.57 -4.45 -28.97
C HIS A 485 -0.31 -3.62 -28.83
N TYR A 486 -0.34 -2.45 -29.43
CA TYR A 486 0.77 -1.53 -29.58
C TYR A 486 0.28 -0.09 -29.32
N GLN A 487 0.96 0.58 -28.39
CA GLN A 487 0.74 1.97 -28.00
C GLN A 487 2.09 2.68 -28.01
N ALA A 488 2.28 3.58 -28.97
CA ALA A 488 3.47 4.41 -29.05
C ALA A 488 3.16 5.83 -28.65
N PHE A 489 4.12 6.47 -28.01
CA PHE A 489 4.05 7.87 -27.63
C PHE A 489 5.10 8.67 -28.41
N ASN A 490 5.03 9.99 -28.29
CA ASN A 490 6.15 10.87 -28.66
C ASN A 490 6.39 11.79 -27.46
N SER A 491 6.57 11.17 -26.30
CA SER A 491 6.68 11.88 -25.03
C SER A 491 8.01 12.61 -24.93
N GLY A 492 9.05 12.08 -25.60
CA GLY A 492 10.43 12.52 -25.38
C GLY A 492 10.87 12.25 -23.94
N ARG A 493 10.24 11.30 -23.24
CA ARG A 493 10.56 10.89 -21.87
C ARG A 493 11.16 9.49 -21.90
N GLU A 494 11.94 9.17 -20.88
CA GLU A 494 12.42 7.80 -20.67
C GLU A 494 11.38 7.06 -19.84
N PHE A 495 10.77 6.02 -20.40
CA PHE A 495 9.88 5.14 -19.62
C PHE A 495 10.72 4.04 -18.98
N GLU A 496 10.51 3.85 -17.68
CA GLU A 496 11.28 2.87 -16.90
C GLU A 496 10.42 1.68 -16.50
N SER A 497 9.21 1.90 -16.01
CA SER A 497 8.37 0.81 -15.51
C SER A 497 6.89 1.09 -15.61
N LEU A 498 6.09 0.03 -15.75
CA LEU A 498 4.65 0.04 -15.84
C LEU A 498 4.05 -0.87 -14.77
N ALA A 499 3.10 -0.36 -14.00
CA ALA A 499 2.30 -1.16 -13.08
C ALA A 499 0.81 -0.96 -13.33
N PHE A 500 -0.02 -1.81 -12.74
CA PHE A 500 -1.47 -1.75 -12.92
C PHE A 500 -2.19 -1.78 -11.58
N ASP A 501 -3.25 -0.99 -11.45
CA ASP A 501 -4.25 -1.24 -10.43
C ASP A 501 -5.22 -2.36 -10.85
N GLN A 502 -6.12 -2.74 -9.95
CA GLN A 502 -7.07 -3.83 -10.17
C GLN A 502 -8.10 -3.52 -11.28
N ASP A 503 -8.33 -2.24 -11.57
CA ASP A 503 -9.25 -1.79 -12.60
C ASP A 503 -8.58 -1.71 -13.98
N GLY A 504 -7.26 -1.94 -14.04
CA GLY A 504 -6.48 -2.00 -15.28
C GLY A 504 -5.94 -0.64 -15.73
N TYR A 505 -5.98 0.40 -14.89
CA TYR A 505 -5.28 1.65 -15.18
C TYR A 505 -3.77 1.43 -15.07
N GLY A 506 -3.04 1.87 -16.10
CA GLY A 506 -1.59 1.81 -16.12
C GLY A 506 -1.01 2.95 -15.28
N TYR A 507 0.02 2.65 -14.51
CA TYR A 507 0.86 3.57 -13.76
C TYR A 507 2.25 3.51 -14.36
N LEU A 508 2.63 4.53 -15.11
CA LEU A 508 3.85 4.57 -15.89
C LEU A 508 4.86 5.50 -15.22
N LEU A 509 6.00 4.94 -14.86
CA LEU A 509 7.15 5.66 -14.34
C LEU A 509 8.00 6.18 -15.50
N ALA A 510 8.32 7.49 -15.47
CA ALA A 510 9.21 8.11 -16.44
C ALA A 510 10.24 9.03 -15.77
N LEU A 511 11.38 9.25 -16.43
CA LEU A 511 12.49 10.05 -15.88
C LEU A 511 12.72 11.41 -16.53
N TRP A 512 13.53 12.21 -15.81
CA TRP A 512 14.13 13.51 -16.16
C TRP A 512 13.20 14.73 -16.22
N PRO A 513 12.37 15.03 -15.20
CA PRO A 513 12.44 14.54 -13.81
C PRO A 513 11.62 13.26 -13.59
N PRO A 514 11.81 12.55 -12.46
CA PRO A 514 11.04 11.37 -12.15
C PRO A 514 9.56 11.68 -11.92
N GLU A 515 8.71 10.94 -12.61
CA GLU A 515 7.31 11.27 -12.80
C GLU A 515 6.48 9.99 -12.83
N LEU A 516 5.45 9.93 -11.97
CA LEU A 516 4.44 8.90 -12.06
C LEU A 516 3.25 9.43 -12.87
N MET A 517 2.95 8.76 -13.97
CA MET A 517 1.77 9.05 -14.78
C MET A 517 0.72 7.95 -14.63
N GLN A 518 -0.55 8.30 -14.83
CA GLN A 518 -1.65 7.34 -14.89
C GLN A 518 -2.34 7.41 -16.25
N SER A 519 -2.74 6.26 -16.79
CA SER A 519 -3.58 6.20 -17.98
C SER A 519 -4.95 6.85 -17.71
N THR A 520 -5.57 7.49 -18.71
CA THR A 520 -6.91 8.09 -18.56
C THR A 520 -8.02 7.06 -18.62
N ASP A 521 -7.73 5.93 -19.25
CA ASP A 521 -8.63 4.79 -19.38
C ASP A 521 -7.84 3.50 -19.08
N PRO A 522 -8.50 2.42 -18.62
CA PRO A 522 -7.84 1.13 -18.47
C PRO A 522 -7.15 0.70 -19.77
N LEU A 523 -5.93 0.17 -19.69
CA LEU A 523 -5.22 -0.31 -20.87
C LEU A 523 -5.81 -1.64 -21.31
N ASN A 524 -6.15 -1.76 -22.60
CA ASN A 524 -6.74 -2.96 -23.19
C ASN A 524 -5.77 -3.76 -24.04
#